data_AF-A0A2S6X7N7-F1
#
_entry.id   AF-A0A2S6X7N7-F1
#
_cell.length_a   1.000
_cell.length_b   1.000
_cell.length_c   1.000
_cell.angle_alpha   90.00
_cell.angle_beta   90.00
_cell.angle_gamma   90.00
#
_symmetry.space_group_name_H-M   'P 1'
#
loop_
_entity.id
_entity.type
_entity.pdbx_description
1 polymer ?
#
loop_
_entity_poly.entity_id
_entity_poly.type
_entity_poly.pdbx_seq_one_letter_code
_entity_poly.pdbx_strand_id
1 'polypeptide(L)' 'MYEYEIQRYRSAELIRRADEARLAREAVRARRAARRAARHGAAEAESHTPRQHRHRFPRAA' A
#
# COMPACT_ATOMS: atom_id res chain seq x y z
N MET A 1 13.48 -27.46 -31.65
CA MET A 1 14.38 -26.31 -31.37
C MET A 1 13.51 -25.05 -31.34
N TYR A 2 12.72 -24.89 -30.27
CA TYR A 2 11.71 -23.83 -30.07
C TYR A 2 11.41 -23.61 -28.58
N GLU A 3 11.68 -24.63 -27.76
CA GLU A 3 11.50 -24.58 -26.31
C GLU A 3 12.26 -23.43 -25.65
N TYR A 4 13.49 -23.16 -26.11
CA TYR A 4 14.29 -22.05 -25.58
C TYR A 4 13.65 -20.69 -25.87
N GLU A 5 13.12 -20.49 -27.07
CA GLU A 5 12.45 -19.24 -27.45
C GLU A 5 11.16 -19.06 -26.65
N ILE A 6 10.36 -20.13 -26.52
CA ILE A 6 9.14 -20.13 -25.71
C ILE A 6 9.46 -19.79 -24.24
N GLN A 7 10.51 -20.38 -23.68
CA GLN A 7 10.95 -20.08 -22.32
C GLN A 7 11.41 -18.62 -22.18
N ARG A 8 12.11 -18.06 -23.18
CA ARG A 8 12.56 -16.67 -23.19
C ARG A 8 11.39 -15.69 -23.24
N TYR A 9 10.37 -15.96 -24.04
CA TYR A 9 9.17 -15.13 -24.08
C TYR A 9 8.40 -15.20 -22.76
N ARG A 10 8.28 -16.41 -22.20
CA ARG A 10 7.59 -16.62 -20.92
C ARG A 10 8.30 -15.94 -19.75
N SER A 11 9.62 -16.00 -19.70
CA SER A 11 10.40 -15.31 -18.65
C SER A 11 10.27 -13.79 -18.77
N ALA A 12 10.35 -13.24 -19.98
CA ALA A 12 10.14 -11.82 -20.22
C ALA A 12 8.73 -11.37 -19.81
N GLU A 13 7.69 -12.17 -20.07
CA GLU A 13 6.34 -11.88 -19.63
C GLU A 13 6.20 -11.90 -18.10
N LEU A 14 6.81 -12.87 -17.42
CA LEU A 14 6.80 -12.92 -15.95
C LEU A 14 7.48 -11.72 -15.31
N ILE A 15 8.60 -11.25 -15.88
CA ILE A 15 9.30 -10.05 -15.41
C ILE A 15 8.38 -8.83 -15.56
N ARG A 16 7.75 -8.64 -16.73
CA ARG A 16 6.80 -7.53 -16.94
C ARG A 16 5.66 -7.55 -15.92
N ARG A 17 5.03 -8.71 -15.69
CA ARG A 17 3.96 -8.84 -14.70
C ARG A 17 4.45 -8.55 -13.27
N ALA A 18 5.66 -8.95 -12.93
CA ALA A 18 6.24 -8.66 -11.62
C ALA A 18 6.50 -7.16 -11.43
N ASP A 19 6.99 -6.49 -12.47
CA ASP A 19 7.21 -5.04 -12.47
C ASP A 19 5.90 -4.25 -12.33
N GLU A 20 4.85 -4.63 -13.07
CA GLU A 20 3.51 -4.05 -12.94
C GLU A 20 2.96 -4.22 -11.51
N ALA A 21 3.10 -5.42 -10.94
CA ALA A 21 2.67 -5.69 -9.57
C ALA A 21 3.46 -4.87 -8.54
N ARG A 22 4.77 -4.66 -8.76
CA ARG A 22 5.62 -3.78 -7.91
C ARG A 22 5.13 -2.34 -7.98
N LEU A 23 4.93 -1.80 -9.18
CA LEU A 23 4.43 -0.44 -9.39
C LEU A 23 3.06 -0.21 -8.74
N ALA A 24 2.13 -1.17 -8.88
CA ALA A 24 0.83 -1.09 -8.24
C ALA A 24 0.94 -1.05 -6.70
N ARG A 25 1.82 -1.87 -6.13
CA ARG A 25 2.07 -1.88 -4.67
C ARG A 25 2.70 -0.58 -4.21
N GLU A 26 3.65 -0.02 -4.96
CA GLU A 26 4.27 1.27 -4.65
C GLU A 26 3.25 2.41 -4.68
N ALA A 27 2.39 2.46 -5.69
CA ALA A 27 1.30 3.44 -5.76
C ALA A 27 0.37 3.34 -4.54
N VAL A 28 0.00 2.12 -4.11
CA VAL A 28 -0.81 1.91 -2.89
C VAL A 28 -0.05 2.32 -1.63
N ARG A 29 1.24 2.00 -1.52
CA ARG A 29 2.08 2.39 -0.39
C ARG A 29 2.22 3.91 -0.29
N ALA A 30 2.47 4.60 -1.41
CA ALA A 30 2.55 6.05 -1.49
C ALA A 30 1.23 6.68 -1.05
N ARG A 31 0.08 6.20 -1.55
CA ARG A 31 -1.24 6.64 -1.11
C ARG A 31 -1.46 6.44 0.40
N ARG A 32 -1.06 5.27 0.94
CA ARG A 32 -1.16 4.99 2.38
C ARG A 32 -0.23 5.90 3.20
N ALA A 33 0.97 6.19 2.70
CA ALA A 33 1.91 7.11 3.33
C ALA A 33 1.33 8.52 3.36
N ALA A 34 0.81 9.03 2.25
CA ALA A 34 0.14 10.34 2.18
C ALA A 34 -1.05 10.43 3.15
N ARG A 35 -1.89 9.39 3.23
CA ARG A 35 -3.01 9.35 4.18
C ARG A 35 -2.53 9.35 5.64
N ARG A 36 -1.45 8.63 5.95
CA ARG A 36 -0.85 8.65 7.30
C ARG A 36 -0.26 10.01 7.62
N ALA A 37 0.50 10.62 6.71
CA ALA A 37 1.06 11.96 6.89
C ALA A 37 -0.05 13.00 7.12
N ALA A 38 -1.12 12.98 6.33
CA ALA A 38 -2.27 13.86 6.52
C ALA A 38 -2.95 13.64 7.89
N ARG A 39 -3.06 12.39 8.36
CA ARG A 39 -3.57 12.08 9.71
C ARG A 39 -2.62 12.52 10.82
N HIS A 40 -1.31 12.37 10.64
CA HIS A 40 -0.32 12.84 11.62
C HIS A 40 -0.33 14.36 11.72
N GLY A 41 -0.35 15.09 10.59
CA GLY A 41 -0.51 16.55 10.60
C GLY A 41 -1.84 17.00 11.21
N ALA A 42 -2.94 16.29 10.92
CA ALA A 42 -4.22 16.55 11.58
C ALA A 42 -4.19 16.21 13.08
N ALA A 43 -3.50 15.14 13.49
CA ALA A 43 -3.34 14.77 14.89
C ALA A 43 -2.47 15.77 15.65
N GLU A 44 -1.41 16.31 15.04
CA GLU A 44 -0.59 17.41 15.60
C GLU A 44 -1.41 18.70 15.74
N ALA A 45 -2.24 19.03 14.74
CA ALA A 45 -3.19 20.14 14.84
C ALA A 45 -4.24 19.89 15.95
N GLU A 46 -4.72 18.65 16.07
CA GLU A 46 -5.71 18.25 17.07
C GLU A 46 -5.11 18.09 18.47
N SER A 47 -3.82 17.84 18.67
CA SER A 47 -3.20 17.81 20.01
C SER A 47 -3.26 19.16 20.74
N HIS A 48 -3.48 20.25 20.01
CA HIS A 48 -3.75 21.58 20.57
C HIS A 48 -5.22 21.76 20.99
N THR A 49 -6.07 20.75 20.77
CA THR A 49 -7.48 20.72 21.18
C THR A 49 -7.79 19.45 21.97
N PRO A 50 -8.44 19.52 23.15
CA PRO A 50 -8.73 18.32 23.92
C PRO A 50 -9.77 17.46 23.18
N ARG A 51 -9.31 16.42 22.45
CA ARG A 51 -10.20 15.48 21.77
C ARG A 51 -10.90 14.59 22.79
N GLN A 52 -12.22 14.65 22.85
CA GLN A 52 -13.04 13.67 23.57
C GLN A 52 -12.88 12.29 22.91
N HIS A 53 -12.13 11.41 23.56
CA HIS A 53 -11.84 10.07 23.08
C HIS A 53 -13.12 9.23 23.15
N ARG A 54 -13.73 8.91 22.00
CA ARG A 54 -14.86 7.97 21.96
C ARG A 54 -14.35 6.58 22.37
N HIS A 55 -14.81 6.08 23.51
CA HIS A 55 -14.49 4.74 24.00
C HIS A 55 -15.06 3.70 23.02
N ARG A 56 -14.19 2.81 22.54
CA ARG A 56 -14.57 1.71 21.66
C ARG A 56 -15.15 0.61 22.54
N PHE A 57 -16.41 0.24 22.33
CA PHE A 57 -17.04 -0.86 23.06
C PHE A 57 -16.26 -2.17 22.86
N PRO A 58 -16.13 -3.02 23.89
CA PRO A 58 -15.42 -4.29 23.78
C PRO A 58 -16.12 -5.19 22.76
N ARG A 59 -15.34 -5.74 21.83
CA ARG A 59 -15.81 -6.71 20.85
C ARG A 59 -15.90 -8.07 21.55
N ALA A 60 -17.07 -8.71 21.51
CA ALA A 60 -17.25 -10.07 22.03
C ALA A 60 -16.37 -11.06 21.23
N ALA A 61 -15.75 -12.00 21.96
CA ALA A 61 -14.88 -13.05 21.45
C ALA A 61 -15.68 -14.22 20.87
#